data_AF-A0A370D874-F1
#
_entry.id   AF-A0A370D874-F1
#
_cell.length_a   1.000
_cell.length_b   1.000
_cell.length_c   1.000
_cell.angle_alpha   90.00
_cell.angle_beta   90.00
_cell.angle_gamma   90.00
#
_symmetry.space_group_name_H-M   'P 1'
#
loop_
_entity.id
_entity.type
_entity.pdbx_description
1 polymer ?
#
loop_
_entity_poly.entity_id
_entity_poly.type
_entity_poly.pdbx_seq_one_letter_code
_entity_poly.pdbx_strand_id
1 'polypeptide(L)'
;MHVSIDSFPNAPHGWSIEIAQAVAKSDGISMSDEHWQLIGALQEYYKKVDHPKLRQVKDALDEKFHMQGGIKYLHQVVPDGPVAEGCKLAGLDVPAGAVDHSFGSVA
;
A
#
# COMPACT_ATOMS: atom_id res chain seq x y z
N MET A 1 7.48 -1.53 -16.76
CA MET A 1 6.42 -0.58 -17.19
C MET A 1 6.94 0.84 -17.19
N HIS A 2 6.40 1.73 -18.05
CA HIS A 2 6.52 3.18 -17.85
C HIS A 2 5.40 3.59 -16.90
N VAL A 3 5.71 3.75 -15.62
CA VAL A 3 4.76 4.27 -14.64
C VAL A 3 4.79 5.80 -14.74
N SER A 4 3.66 6.41 -15.08
CA SER A 4 3.52 7.87 -15.16
C SER A 4 2.54 8.39 -14.11
N ILE A 5 2.65 9.67 -13.76
CA ILE A 5 1.80 10.28 -12.73
C ILE A 5 0.29 10.19 -13.07
N ASP A 6 -0.05 10.17 -14.35
CA ASP A 6 -1.43 9.98 -14.84
C ASP A 6 -2.04 8.63 -14.43
N SER A 7 -1.21 7.66 -14.02
CA SER A 7 -1.65 6.36 -13.51
C SER A 7 -2.24 6.46 -12.10
N PHE A 8 -2.02 7.58 -11.38
CA PHE A 8 -2.41 7.78 -9.99
C PHE A 8 -3.26 9.05 -9.80
N PRO A 9 -4.45 9.15 -10.42
CA PRO A 9 -5.30 10.34 -10.32
C PRO A 9 -5.85 10.59 -8.90
N ASN A 10 -5.83 9.57 -8.04
CA ASN A 10 -6.32 9.63 -6.67
C ASN A 10 -5.21 9.80 -5.64
N ALA A 11 -3.97 10.07 -6.08
CA ALA A 11 -2.85 10.27 -5.18
C ALA A 11 -3.10 11.44 -4.21
N PRO A 12 -2.66 11.31 -2.95
CA PRO A 12 -2.77 12.41 -1.99
C PRO A 12 -1.87 13.59 -2.41
N HIS A 13 -2.22 14.78 -1.94
CA HIS A 13 -1.45 15.98 -2.24
C HIS A 13 0.01 15.84 -1.75
N GLY A 14 0.95 16.14 -2.63
CA GLY A 14 2.38 16.04 -2.33
C GLY A 14 2.97 14.65 -2.50
N TRP A 15 2.20 13.65 -2.95
CA TRP A 15 2.73 12.35 -3.38
C TRP A 15 3.21 12.39 -4.83
N SER A 16 4.27 11.65 -5.12
CA SER A 16 4.78 11.41 -6.47
C SER A 16 5.40 10.01 -6.57
N ILE A 17 5.59 9.53 -7.80
CA ILE A 17 6.28 8.25 -8.07
C ILE A 17 7.69 8.26 -7.47
N GLU A 18 8.40 9.39 -7.57
CA GLU A 18 9.75 9.54 -7.01
C GLU A 18 9.75 9.41 -5.49
N ILE A 19 8.74 9.98 -4.81
CA ILE A 19 8.58 9.84 -3.36
C ILE A 19 8.31 8.38 -2.98
N ALA A 20 7.38 7.71 -3.67
CA ALA A 20 7.10 6.30 -3.43
C ALA A 20 8.34 5.42 -3.64
N GLN A 21 9.12 5.68 -4.70
CA GLN A 21 10.37 4.98 -4.96
C GLN A 21 11.44 5.27 -3.90
N ALA A 22 11.53 6.50 -3.41
CA ALA A 22 12.46 6.87 -2.35
C ALA A 22 12.12 6.15 -1.03
N VAL A 23 10.83 6.06 -0.69
CA VAL A 23 10.34 5.30 0.48
C VAL A 23 10.60 3.80 0.30
N ALA A 24 10.28 3.23 -0.86
CA ALA A 24 10.58 1.83 -1.14
C ALA A 24 12.08 1.54 -0.98
N LYS A 25 12.92 2.41 -1.52
CA LYS A 25 14.38 2.29 -1.41
C LYS A 25 14.87 2.39 0.04
N SER A 26 14.28 3.25 0.87
CA SER A 26 14.67 3.36 2.29
C SER A 26 14.31 2.11 3.08
N ASP A 27 13.24 1.43 2.68
CA ASP A 27 12.74 0.21 3.33
C ASP A 27 13.30 -1.07 2.68
N GLY A 28 14.15 -0.96 1.65
CA GLY A 28 14.74 -2.10 0.95
C GLY A 28 13.77 -2.84 0.02
N ILE A 29 12.63 -2.22 -0.30
CA ILE A 29 11.57 -2.79 -1.14
C ILE A 29 11.91 -2.59 -2.62
N SER A 30 11.80 -3.66 -3.39
CA SER A 30 11.93 -3.60 -4.86
C SER A 30 10.58 -3.35 -5.51
N MET A 31 10.36 -2.13 -6.02
CA MET A 31 9.11 -1.76 -6.67
C MET A 31 8.86 -2.56 -7.94
N SER A 32 7.81 -3.39 -7.92
CA SER A 32 7.30 -4.13 -9.08
C SER A 32 5.91 -3.61 -9.51
N ASP A 33 5.38 -4.14 -10.61
CA ASP A 33 4.07 -3.74 -11.13
C ASP A 33 2.94 -4.03 -10.12
N GLU A 34 3.07 -5.09 -9.32
CA GLU A 34 2.14 -5.44 -8.24
C GLU A 34 2.10 -4.38 -7.14
N HIS A 35 3.26 -3.81 -6.77
CA HIS A 35 3.34 -2.74 -5.76
C HIS A 35 2.63 -1.48 -6.25
N TRP A 36 2.80 -1.13 -7.53
CA TRP A 36 2.11 0.01 -8.14
C TRP A 36 0.60 -0.20 -8.20
N GLN A 37 0.14 -1.41 -8.49
CA GLN A 37 -1.28 -1.75 -8.43
C GLN A 37 -1.85 -1.61 -7.02
N LEU A 38 -1.12 -2.09 -6.00
CA LEU A 38 -1.52 -1.95 -4.59
C LEU A 38 -1.63 -0.47 -4.18
N ILE A 39 -0.64 0.35 -4.54
CA ILE A 39 -0.66 1.79 -4.28
C ILE A 39 -1.89 2.45 -4.90
N GLY A 40 -2.15 2.17 -6.18
CA GLY A 40 -3.30 2.74 -6.89
C GLY A 40 -4.63 2.31 -6.27
N ALA A 41 -4.75 1.05 -5.86
CA ALA A 41 -5.93 0.52 -5.17
C ALA A 41 -6.18 1.23 -3.83
N LEU A 42 -5.13 1.45 -3.04
CA LEU A 42 -5.22 2.17 -1.77
C LEU A 42 -5.60 3.63 -1.96
N GLN A 43 -4.96 4.33 -2.89
CA GLN A 43 -5.29 5.72 -3.21
C GLN A 43 -6.74 5.86 -3.69
N GLU A 44 -7.20 4.97 -4.56
CA GLU A 44 -8.60 4.90 -4.99
C GLU A 44 -9.56 4.67 -3.80
N TYR A 45 -9.21 3.78 -2.88
CA TYR A 45 -10.03 3.47 -1.72
C TYR A 45 -10.13 4.64 -0.73
N TYR A 46 -9.00 5.24 -0.36
CA TYR A 46 -8.94 6.38 0.56
C TYR A 46 -9.57 7.65 -0.04
N LYS A 47 -9.64 7.76 -1.37
CA LYS A 47 -10.39 8.84 -2.01
C LYS A 47 -11.91 8.69 -1.87
N LYS A 48 -12.41 7.46 -1.72
CA LYS A 48 -13.84 7.15 -1.62
C LYS A 48 -14.35 7.08 -0.17
N VAL A 49 -13.47 6.77 0.79
CA VAL A 49 -13.83 6.52 2.18
C VAL A 49 -13.04 7.45 3.08
N ASP A 50 -13.76 8.35 3.77
CA ASP A 50 -13.17 9.19 4.80
C ASP A 50 -12.83 8.36 6.04
N HIS A 51 -11.61 8.50 6.55
CA HIS A 51 -11.11 7.83 7.76
C HIS A 51 -11.35 6.30 7.78
N PRO A 52 -10.80 5.55 6.81
CA PRO A 52 -11.04 4.12 6.71
C PRO A 52 -10.40 3.36 7.89
N LYS A 53 -11.12 2.37 8.41
CA LYS A 53 -10.59 1.47 9.46
C LYS A 53 -9.80 0.33 8.82
N LEU A 54 -8.81 -0.21 9.54
CA LEU A 54 -7.97 -1.33 9.10
C LEU A 54 -8.77 -2.46 8.45
N ARG A 55 -9.84 -2.93 9.10
CA ARG A 55 -10.68 -4.01 8.55
C ARG A 55 -11.28 -3.65 7.19
N GLN A 56 -11.75 -2.42 7.02
CA GLN A 56 -12.37 -2.01 5.75
C GLN A 56 -11.34 -1.91 4.63
N VAL A 57 -10.13 -1.40 4.93
CA VAL A 57 -9.02 -1.37 3.98
C VAL A 57 -8.63 -2.80 3.58
N LYS A 58 -8.49 -3.69 4.57
CA LYS A 58 -8.14 -5.10 4.32
C LYS A 58 -9.20 -5.80 3.47
N ASP A 59 -10.48 -5.65 3.80
CA ASP A 59 -11.59 -6.25 3.05
C ASP A 59 -11.65 -5.69 1.61
N ALA A 60 -11.41 -4.39 1.43
CA ALA A 60 -11.38 -3.76 0.10
C ALA A 60 -10.20 -4.24 -0.75
N LEU A 61 -9.02 -4.46 -0.14
CA LEU A 61 -7.88 -5.05 -0.82
C LEU A 61 -8.10 -6.53 -1.16
N ASP A 62 -8.68 -7.30 -0.24
CA ASP A 62 -9.01 -8.70 -0.48
C ASP A 62 -9.95 -8.85 -1.67
N GLU A 63 -10.98 -8.00 -1.73
CA GLU A 63 -11.89 -7.92 -2.87
C GLU A 63 -11.15 -7.44 -4.13
N LYS A 64 -10.42 -6.32 -4.10
CA LYS A 64 -9.76 -5.77 -5.31
C LYS A 64 -8.81 -6.76 -5.98
N PHE A 65 -8.16 -7.63 -5.19
CA PHE A 65 -7.20 -8.61 -5.65
C PHE A 65 -7.74 -10.05 -5.63
N HIS A 66 -9.05 -10.25 -5.53
CA HIS A 66 -9.66 -11.57 -5.34
C HIS A 66 -9.25 -12.57 -6.45
N MET A 67 -9.11 -12.11 -7.69
CA MET A 67 -8.69 -12.94 -8.84
C MET A 67 -7.24 -13.41 -8.73
N GLN A 68 -6.39 -12.65 -8.04
CA GLN A 68 -4.97 -12.96 -7.81
C GLN A 68 -4.74 -13.74 -6.50
N GLY A 69 -5.78 -13.93 -5.67
CA GLY A 69 -5.68 -14.60 -4.36
C GLY A 69 -5.89 -13.67 -3.16
N GLY A 70 -6.33 -12.43 -3.40
CA GLY A 70 -6.75 -11.48 -2.38
C GLY A 70 -5.62 -11.06 -1.45
N ILE A 71 -5.93 -10.91 -0.17
CA ILE A 71 -4.97 -10.46 0.84
C ILE A 71 -3.80 -11.43 0.99
N LYS A 72 -4.01 -12.74 0.77
CA LYS A 72 -2.95 -13.75 0.84
C LYS A 72 -1.90 -13.53 -0.24
N TYR A 73 -2.34 -13.17 -1.44
CA TYR A 73 -1.44 -12.80 -2.53
C TYR A 73 -0.69 -11.51 -2.19
N LEU A 74 -1.36 -10.50 -1.63
CA LEU A 74 -0.69 -9.27 -1.24
C LEU A 74 0.36 -9.49 -0.14
N HIS A 75 0.20 -10.48 0.75
CA HIS A 75 1.26 -10.88 1.70
C HIS A 75 2.47 -11.51 1.02
N GLN A 76 2.37 -11.96 -0.23
CA GLN A 76 3.52 -12.41 -1.02
C GLN A 76 4.23 -11.24 -1.71
N VAL A 77 3.46 -10.21 -2.10
CA VAL A 77 3.98 -8.98 -2.70
C VAL A 77 4.65 -8.11 -1.63
N VAL A 78 4.00 -8.00 -0.46
CA VAL A 78 4.33 -7.07 0.62
C VAL A 78 4.33 -7.86 1.95
N PRO A 79 5.41 -8.59 2.27
CA PRO A 79 5.46 -9.54 3.38
C PRO A 79 5.26 -8.90 4.75
N ASP A 80 5.79 -7.69 4.96
CA ASP A 80 5.76 -7.02 6.25
C ASP A 80 4.39 -6.38 6.56
N GLY A 81 3.49 -6.34 5.57
CA GLY A 81 2.08 -5.99 5.79
C GLY A 81 1.47 -5.20 4.64
N PRO A 82 0.53 -5.80 3.87
CA PRO A 82 -0.11 -5.15 2.72
C PRO A 82 -0.74 -3.79 3.01
N VAL A 83 -1.32 -3.64 4.21
CA VAL A 83 -1.98 -2.39 4.60
C VAL A 83 -0.97 -1.36 5.08
N ALA A 84 -0.08 -1.73 6.00
CA ALA A 84 0.85 -0.78 6.62
C ALA A 84 1.88 -0.25 5.61
N GLU A 85 2.59 -1.17 4.96
CA GLU A 85 3.63 -0.84 3.99
C GLU A 85 3.01 -0.27 2.70
N GLY A 86 1.88 -0.83 2.26
CA GLY A 86 1.12 -0.29 1.13
C GLY A 86 0.66 1.16 1.36
N CYS A 87 0.12 1.49 2.53
CA CYS A 87 -0.30 2.88 2.84
C CYS A 87 0.90 3.83 2.89
N LYS A 88 2.02 3.38 3.48
CA LYS A 88 3.27 4.16 3.52
C LYS A 88 3.78 4.48 2.11
N LEU A 89 3.83 3.49 1.21
CA LEU A 89 4.22 3.67 -0.19
C LEU A 89 3.23 4.56 -0.96
N ALA A 90 1.94 4.45 -0.65
CA ALA A 90 0.88 5.24 -1.27
C ALA A 90 0.78 6.70 -0.78
N GLY A 91 1.57 7.08 0.24
CA GLY A 91 1.53 8.40 0.87
C GLY A 91 0.28 8.63 1.73
N LEU A 92 -0.30 7.56 2.27
CA LEU A 92 -1.55 7.57 3.02
C LEU A 92 -1.31 7.31 4.50
N ASP A 93 -2.21 7.82 5.34
CA ASP A 93 -2.19 7.54 6.77
C ASP A 93 -2.39 6.03 7.01
N VAL A 94 -1.50 5.45 7.80
CA VAL A 94 -1.59 4.04 8.16
C VAL A 94 -2.68 3.87 9.24
N PRO A 95 -3.68 2.99 9.03
CA PRO A 95 -4.77 2.84 9.98
C PRO A 95 -4.27 2.19 11.28
N ALA A 96 -4.85 2.61 12.41
CA ALA A 96 -4.49 2.08 13.71
C ALA A 96 -4.62 0.54 13.77
N GLY A 97 -3.61 -0.11 14.34
CA GLY A 97 -3.52 -1.58 14.43
C GLY A 97 -2.94 -2.27 13.19
N ALA A 98 -2.59 -1.53 12.13
CA ALA A 98 -1.89 -2.09 10.97
C ALA A 98 -0.38 -2.25 11.21
N VAL A 99 0.20 -1.37 12.03
CA VAL A 99 1.61 -1.46 12.45
C VAL A 99 1.66 -2.28 13.73
N ASP A 100 2.21 -3.49 13.65
CA ASP A 100 2.56 -4.25 14.84
C ASP A 100 3.98 -3.86 15.26
N HIS A 101 4.10 -3.09 16.34
CA HIS A 101 5.41 -2.77 16.95
C HIS A 101 6.06 -3.98 17.65
N SER A 102 5.43 -5.17 17.60
CA SER A 102 5.94 -6.38 18.28
C SER A 102 7.05 -7.11 17.53
N PHE A 103 7.36 -6.76 16.28
CA PHE A 103 8.52 -7.30 15.56
C PHE A 103 9.71 -6.33 15.62
N GLY A 104 10.46 -6.37 16.72
CA GLY A 104 11.68 -5.58 16.84
C GLY A 104 12.36 -5.58 18.21
N SER A 105 12.90 -6.72 18.64
CA SER A 105 14.20 -6.79 19.32
C SER A 105 14.59 -8.26 19.51
N VAL A 106 15.20 -8.84 18.48
CA VAL A 106 16.18 -9.91 18.72
C VAL A 106 17.52 -9.25 18.48
N ALA A 107 18.15 -8.84 19.59
CA ALA A 107 19.54 -8.44 19.65
C ALA A 107 20.45 -9.65 19.47
#